data_AF-B2B0T3-F1
#
_entry.id   AF-B2B0T3-F1
#
_cell.length_a   1.000
_cell.length_b   1.000
_cell.length_c   1.000
_cell.angle_alpha   90.00
_cell.angle_beta   90.00
_cell.angle_gamma   90.00
#
_symmetry.space_group_name_H-M   'P 1'
#
loop_
_entity.id
_entity.type
_entity.pdbx_description
1 polymer ?
#
loop_
_entity_poly.entity_id
_entity_poly.type
_entity_poly.pdbx_seq_one_letter_code
_entity_poly.pdbx_strand_id
1 'polypeptide(L)'
;MKFLATLLTLAASASAIDLYLHTDNNCGGSNALRCNGINPNTCCGTNANGSPYQSVAVRGIQQGWNIQCRGYDNGQCNRLQTISGNNGGNFICNRSNGFRYSGVGYNFIGRKRAIDSTLEPECQRPNALVLEDGSEFDLTGLSEEEFDALWVFFFPNFIDRTLIEIL
;
A
#
# COMPACT_ATOMS: atom_id res chain seq x y z
N MET A 1 -54.06 8.27 -7.91
CA MET A 1 -52.82 9.06 -8.13
C MET A 1 -51.72 8.40 -7.34
N LYS A 2 -50.68 7.89 -8.02
CA LYS A 2 -49.60 7.10 -7.45
C LYS A 2 -48.60 8.05 -6.77
N PHE A 3 -48.48 7.98 -5.44
CA PHE A 3 -47.46 8.73 -4.71
C PHE A 3 -46.09 8.10 -4.96
N LEU A 4 -45.16 8.96 -5.38
CA LEU A 4 -43.77 8.64 -5.71
C LEU A 4 -43.07 7.90 -4.57
N ALA A 5 -42.57 6.70 -4.89
CA ALA A 5 -41.56 6.01 -4.10
C ALA A 5 -40.22 6.74 -4.25
N THR A 6 -39.88 7.59 -3.29
CA THR A 6 -38.52 8.12 -3.14
C THR A 6 -37.60 7.01 -2.63
N LEU A 7 -36.96 6.30 -3.56
CA LEU A 7 -35.80 5.47 -3.29
C LEU A 7 -34.60 6.39 -3.01
N LEU A 8 -34.35 6.70 -1.73
CA LEU A 8 -33.02 7.16 -1.32
C LEU A 8 -32.07 5.97 -1.44
N THR A 9 -31.39 5.85 -2.58
CA THR A 9 -30.20 5.00 -2.67
C THR A 9 -29.12 5.62 -1.81
N LEU A 10 -28.95 5.09 -0.61
CA LEU A 10 -27.79 5.36 0.24
C LEU A 10 -26.58 4.76 -0.47
N ALA A 11 -25.92 5.54 -1.32
CA ALA A 11 -24.61 5.20 -1.85
C ALA A 11 -23.66 5.13 -0.66
N ALA A 12 -23.37 3.93 -0.18
CA ALA A 12 -22.28 3.71 0.76
C ALA A 12 -21.00 4.08 0.01
N SER A 13 -20.54 5.32 0.18
CA SER A 13 -19.20 5.73 -0.21
C SER A 13 -18.22 4.96 0.67
N ALA A 14 -17.88 3.73 0.26
CA ALA A 14 -16.73 3.04 0.80
C ALA A 14 -15.53 3.93 0.50
N SER A 15 -14.98 4.61 1.51
CA SER A 15 -13.69 5.25 1.32
C SER A 15 -12.67 4.16 1.11
N ALA A 16 -12.19 4.08 -0.12
CA ALA A 16 -10.98 3.38 -0.47
C ALA A 16 -9.83 4.02 0.31
N ILE A 17 -9.20 3.23 1.19
CA ILE A 17 -7.89 3.58 1.72
C ILE A 17 -6.86 3.11 0.71
N ASP A 18 -5.94 4.00 0.37
CA ASP A 18 -4.85 3.69 -0.53
C ASP A 18 -3.55 3.60 0.27
N LEU A 19 -2.73 2.62 -0.08
CA LEU A 19 -1.44 2.37 0.55
C LEU A 19 -0.33 2.70 -0.43
N TYR A 20 0.69 3.40 0.03
CA TYR A 20 1.80 3.89 -0.79
C TYR A 20 3.14 3.37 -0.26
N LEU A 21 4.02 3.03 -1.19
CA LEU A 21 5.41 2.65 -0.99
C LEU A 21 6.28 3.65 -1.76
N HIS A 22 6.89 4.60 -1.06
CA HIS A 22 7.66 5.71 -1.64
C HIS A 22 9.15 5.42 -1.64
N THR A 23 9.82 5.79 -2.72
CA THR A 23 11.28 5.68 -2.84
C THR A 23 12.06 6.70 -2.01
N ASP A 24 11.41 7.80 -1.60
CA ASP A 24 11.97 8.77 -0.66
C ASP A 24 11.53 8.52 0.79
N ASN A 25 12.10 9.29 1.72
CA ASN A 25 11.77 9.22 3.13
C ASN A 25 10.73 10.27 3.58
N ASN A 26 9.95 10.84 2.66
CA ASN A 26 9.04 11.96 2.93
C ASN A 26 7.56 11.63 2.70
N CYS A 27 7.25 10.42 2.22
CA CYS A 27 5.91 9.97 1.87
C CYS A 27 5.22 10.84 0.80
N GLY A 28 5.99 11.44 -0.11
CA GLY A 28 5.46 12.26 -1.19
C GLY A 28 6.54 13.04 -1.94
N GLY A 29 6.29 13.29 -3.24
CA GLY A 29 7.24 13.97 -4.12
C GLY A 29 8.28 13.04 -4.75
N SER A 30 8.12 11.73 -4.63
CA SER A 30 8.94 10.73 -5.30
C SER A 30 8.07 9.70 -6.01
N ASN A 31 8.72 8.90 -6.86
CA ASN A 31 8.12 7.69 -7.40
C ASN A 31 7.62 6.78 -6.25
N ALA A 32 6.43 6.23 -6.44
CA ALA A 32 5.77 5.38 -5.48
C ALA A 32 4.98 4.26 -6.15
N LEU A 33 4.93 3.11 -5.49
CA LEU A 33 3.91 2.11 -5.79
C LEU A 33 2.70 2.32 -4.90
N ARG A 34 1.53 2.05 -5.45
CA ARG A 34 0.25 2.23 -4.76
C ARG A 34 -0.61 0.98 -4.88
N CYS A 35 -1.27 0.62 -3.78
CA CYS A 35 -2.43 -0.26 -3.80
C CYS A 35 -3.70 0.56 -3.56
N ASN A 36 -4.62 0.51 -4.53
CA ASN A 36 -5.90 1.21 -4.46
C ASN A 36 -6.95 0.42 -3.66
N GLY A 37 -7.72 1.12 -2.82
CA GLY A 37 -8.93 0.57 -2.21
C GLY A 37 -8.69 -0.67 -1.35
N ILE A 38 -7.60 -0.65 -0.57
CA ILE A 38 -7.21 -1.78 0.28
C ILE A 38 -8.22 -1.97 1.42
N ASN A 39 -8.53 -3.23 1.70
CA ASN A 39 -9.31 -3.63 2.87
C ASN A 39 -8.45 -3.64 4.14
N PRO A 40 -9.04 -3.45 5.33
CA PRO A 40 -8.29 -3.51 6.58
C PRO A 40 -7.74 -4.93 6.80
N ASN A 41 -6.52 -4.99 7.36
CA ASN A 41 -5.73 -6.20 7.58
C ASN A 41 -5.21 -6.89 6.31
N THR A 42 -5.40 -6.30 5.13
CA THR A 42 -4.75 -6.77 3.90
C THR A 42 -3.33 -6.21 3.81
N CYS A 43 -2.40 -7.06 3.37
CA CYS A 43 -1.04 -6.65 3.07
C CYS A 43 -0.97 -6.09 1.65
N CYS A 44 -0.24 -5.00 1.46
CA CYS A 44 0.16 -4.47 0.16
C CYS A 44 1.69 -4.42 0.10
N GLY A 45 2.32 -5.11 -0.85
CA GLY A 45 3.77 -5.20 -0.85
C GLY A 45 4.37 -5.89 -2.06
N THR A 46 5.69 -5.94 -2.08
CA THR A 46 6.51 -6.49 -3.17
C THR A 46 7.40 -7.59 -2.63
N ASN A 47 7.66 -8.62 -3.45
CA ASN A 47 8.49 -9.77 -3.07
C ASN A 47 9.99 -9.48 -2.96
N ALA A 48 10.43 -8.29 -3.37
CA ALA A 48 11.85 -7.98 -3.48
C ALA A 48 12.60 -7.96 -2.14
N ASN A 49 13.61 -8.83 -2.03
CA ASN A 49 14.70 -8.69 -1.08
C ASN A 49 15.59 -7.52 -1.56
N GLY A 50 15.65 -6.43 -0.80
CA GLY A 50 16.38 -5.21 -1.20
C GLY A 50 15.51 -4.06 -1.68
N SER A 51 14.32 -3.88 -1.08
CA SER A 51 13.37 -2.88 -1.54
C SER A 51 13.92 -1.43 -1.59
N PRO A 52 13.58 -0.62 -2.62
CA PRO A 52 14.00 0.76 -2.71
C PRO A 52 13.21 1.67 -1.75
N TYR A 53 12.07 1.22 -1.23
CA TYR A 53 11.14 2.12 -0.54
C TYR A 53 11.64 2.54 0.84
N GLN A 54 11.74 3.86 1.03
CA GLN A 54 12.21 4.48 2.27
C GLN A 54 11.06 5.00 3.12
N SER A 55 9.85 5.11 2.58
CA SER A 55 8.69 5.45 3.40
C SER A 55 7.42 4.80 2.89
N VAL A 56 6.46 4.64 3.80
CA VAL A 56 5.12 4.12 3.47
C VAL A 56 4.05 5.07 3.97
N ALA A 57 2.96 5.14 3.24
CA ALA A 57 1.88 6.06 3.53
C ALA A 57 0.51 5.40 3.44
N VAL A 58 -0.41 5.89 4.28
CA VAL A 58 -1.83 5.54 4.24
C VAL A 58 -2.60 6.81 3.93
N ARG A 59 -3.37 6.82 2.84
CA ARG A 59 -4.16 7.95 2.38
C ARG A 59 -5.64 7.57 2.25
N GLY A 60 -6.51 8.58 2.23
CA GLY A 60 -7.96 8.38 2.12
C GLY A 60 -8.64 8.04 3.45
N ILE A 61 -8.00 8.32 4.59
CA ILE A 61 -8.57 8.05 5.91
C ILE A 61 -9.70 9.05 6.17
N GLN A 62 -10.92 8.55 6.36
CA GLN A 62 -12.09 9.40 6.65
C GLN A 62 -12.04 9.97 8.07
N GLN A 63 -12.75 11.09 8.25
CA GLN A 63 -12.94 11.71 9.56
C GLN A 63 -13.60 10.71 10.54
N GLY A 64 -13.09 10.67 11.77
CA GLY A 64 -13.58 9.77 12.82
C GLY A 64 -13.08 8.33 12.71
N TRP A 65 -12.30 7.98 11.68
CA TRP A 65 -11.62 6.70 11.63
C TRP A 65 -10.41 6.72 12.58
N ASN A 66 -10.28 5.65 13.37
CA ASN A 66 -9.13 5.41 14.21
C ASN A 66 -8.40 4.19 13.69
N ILE A 67 -7.30 4.42 12.96
CA ILE A 67 -6.54 3.36 12.29
C ILE A 67 -5.06 3.47 12.64
N GLN A 68 -4.36 2.34 12.48
CA GLN A 68 -2.91 2.29 12.48
C GLN A 68 -2.38 1.80 11.13
N CYS A 69 -1.30 2.42 10.66
CA CYS A 69 -0.43 1.95 9.61
C CYS A 69 0.57 0.96 10.21
N ARG A 70 0.84 -0.12 9.48
CA ARG A 70 1.89 -1.11 9.75
C ARG A 70 2.81 -1.14 8.55
N GLY A 71 4.08 -0.82 8.73
CA GLY A 71 5.09 -0.90 7.69
C GLY A 71 6.03 -2.08 7.95
N TYR A 72 6.39 -2.78 6.89
CA TYR A 72 7.11 -4.06 6.93
C TYR A 72 8.34 -4.06 6.04
N ASP A 73 9.31 -4.90 6.37
CA ASP A 73 10.48 -5.22 5.55
C ASP A 73 10.65 -6.74 5.36
N ASN A 74 11.74 -7.13 4.68
CA ASN A 74 12.09 -8.52 4.37
C ASN A 74 11.11 -9.24 3.42
N GLY A 75 10.64 -8.52 2.41
CA GLY A 75 9.67 -9.00 1.42
C GLY A 75 8.24 -8.90 1.95
N GLN A 76 7.32 -8.38 1.12
CA GLN A 76 5.90 -8.25 1.44
C GLN A 76 5.67 -7.67 2.86
N CYS A 77 4.72 -8.24 3.61
CA CYS A 77 4.46 -7.93 5.02
C CYS A 77 5.05 -8.96 5.99
N ASN A 78 6.27 -9.46 5.70
CA ASN A 78 6.89 -10.52 6.50
C ASN A 78 7.34 -10.05 7.89
N ARG A 79 8.11 -8.96 7.97
CA ARG A 79 8.67 -8.48 9.25
C ARG A 79 8.22 -7.06 9.54
N LEU A 80 7.48 -6.89 10.63
CA LEU A 80 6.96 -5.59 11.05
C LEU A 80 8.09 -4.68 11.54
N GLN A 81 8.18 -3.46 10.99
CA GLN A 81 9.16 -2.45 11.36
C GLN A 81 8.54 -1.25 12.09
N THR A 82 7.36 -0.80 11.64
CA THR A 82 6.74 0.41 12.17
C THR A 82 5.25 0.23 12.39
N ILE A 83 4.75 0.82 13.47
CA ILE A 83 3.33 1.03 13.72
C ILE A 83 3.12 2.52 13.98
N SER A 84 2.13 3.13 13.35
CA SER A 84 1.77 4.52 13.61
C SER A 84 0.28 4.75 13.46
N GLY A 85 -0.31 5.47 14.41
CA GLY A 85 -1.73 5.84 14.36
C GLY A 85 -1.98 7.05 13.47
N ASN A 86 -3.21 7.23 13.01
CA ASN A 86 -3.60 8.44 12.28
C ASN A 86 -3.78 9.66 13.19
N ASN A 87 -3.91 9.48 14.51
CA ASN A 87 -4.07 10.57 15.49
C ASN A 87 -5.18 11.57 15.11
N GLY A 88 -6.26 11.08 14.49
CA GLY A 88 -7.37 11.90 13.99
C GLY A 88 -7.12 12.57 12.63
N GLY A 89 -5.93 12.42 12.06
CA GLY A 89 -5.58 12.86 10.71
C GLY A 89 -6.14 11.95 9.62
N ASN A 90 -6.13 12.48 8.39
CA ASN A 90 -6.57 11.77 7.18
C ASN A 90 -5.42 11.06 6.43
N PHE A 91 -4.21 11.12 7.00
CA PHE A 91 -2.96 10.66 6.40
C PHE A 91 -2.03 10.10 7.47
N ILE A 92 -1.34 9.00 7.16
CA ILE A 92 -0.22 8.49 7.95
C ILE A 92 1.01 8.41 7.06
N CYS A 93 2.16 8.83 7.59
CA CYS A 93 3.46 8.68 6.96
C CYS A 93 4.43 7.98 7.92
N ASN A 94 4.91 6.80 7.53
CA ASN A 94 5.96 6.10 8.24
C ASN A 94 7.25 6.23 7.46
N ARG A 95 8.22 6.88 8.09
CA ARG A 95 9.56 7.10 7.55
C ARG A 95 10.48 5.97 7.99
N SER A 96 11.35 5.54 7.09
CA SER A 96 12.43 4.65 7.43
C SER A 96 13.45 5.35 8.30
N ASN A 97 13.97 4.60 9.28
CA ASN A 97 15.12 4.99 10.10
C ASN A 97 16.30 4.04 9.84
N GLY A 98 16.63 3.79 8.57
CA GLY A 98 17.78 2.97 8.15
C GLY A 98 17.45 1.57 7.61
N PHE A 99 16.16 1.21 7.50
CA PHE A 99 15.69 -0.02 6.87
C PHE A 99 14.96 0.29 5.55
N ARG A 100 14.44 -0.72 4.85
CA ARG A 100 13.68 -0.50 3.61
C ARG A 100 12.35 -1.23 3.66
N TYR A 101 11.28 -0.53 3.36
CA TYR A 101 9.94 -1.10 3.38
C TYR A 101 9.74 -2.00 2.17
N SER A 102 9.26 -3.21 2.37
CA SER A 102 8.78 -4.09 1.30
C SER A 102 7.26 -4.22 1.28
N GLY A 103 6.59 -3.73 2.32
CA GLY A 103 5.14 -3.80 2.41
C GLY A 103 4.55 -2.86 3.45
N VAL A 104 3.25 -2.69 3.33
CA VAL A 104 2.43 -1.81 4.15
C VAL A 104 1.04 -2.42 4.31
N GLY A 105 0.43 -2.20 5.47
CA GLY A 105 -0.94 -2.56 5.74
C GLY A 105 -1.55 -1.61 6.76
N TYR A 106 -2.86 -1.68 6.93
CA TYR A 106 -3.54 -0.90 7.97
C TYR A 106 -4.59 -1.73 8.69
N ASN A 107 -4.97 -1.31 9.89
CA ASN A 107 -6.09 -1.88 10.62
C ASN A 107 -6.77 -0.84 11.51
N PHE A 108 -8.03 -1.08 11.84
CA PHE A 108 -8.76 -0.25 12.80
C PHE A 108 -8.31 -0.55 14.23
N ILE A 109 -8.04 0.50 15.01
CA ILE A 109 -7.72 0.38 16.43
C ILE A 109 -9.05 0.22 17.19
N GLY A 110 -9.13 -0.79 18.06
CA GLY A 110 -10.28 -1.00 18.97
C GLY A 110 -11.51 -1.69 18.36
N ARG A 111 -11.52 -2.01 17.05
CA ARG A 111 -12.55 -2.86 16.45
C ARG A 111 -12.02 -4.28 16.28
N LYS A 112 -12.34 -5.17 17.23
CA LYS A 112 -12.23 -6.62 17.03
C LYS A 112 -13.29 -7.03 16.00
N ARG A 113 -12.97 -7.11 14.71
CA ARG A 113 -13.69 -8.04 13.84
C ARG A 113 -13.03 -9.39 14.00
N ALA A 114 -13.83 -10.44 14.12
CA ALA A 114 -13.35 -11.81 14.11
C ALA A 114 -12.53 -12.02 12.83
N ILE A 115 -11.21 -12.04 12.98
CA ILE A 115 -10.32 -12.57 11.96
C ILE A 115 -10.38 -14.07 12.20
N ASP A 116 -11.04 -14.80 11.30
CA ASP A 116 -10.75 -16.22 11.14
C ASP A 116 -9.31 -16.31 10.65
N SER A 117 -8.40 -16.52 11.61
CA SER A 117 -6.96 -16.42 11.46
C SER A 117 -6.35 -17.72 10.93
N THR A 118 -6.98 -18.34 9.93
CA THR A 118 -6.52 -19.60 9.33
C THR A 118 -5.94 -19.45 7.92
N LEU A 119 -5.98 -18.24 7.35
CA LEU A 119 -5.33 -17.94 6.07
C LEU A 119 -4.41 -16.72 6.26
N GLU A 120 -3.12 -16.92 6.03
CA GLU A 120 -2.17 -15.83 5.82
C GLU A 120 -2.79 -14.90 4.75
N PRO A 121 -3.09 -13.62 5.05
CA PRO A 121 -3.70 -12.75 4.07
C PRO A 121 -2.73 -12.59 2.90
N GLU A 122 -3.13 -13.11 1.74
CA GLU A 122 -2.38 -13.02 0.49
C GLU A 122 -1.96 -11.56 0.27
N CYS A 123 -0.64 -11.35 0.13
CA CYS A 123 -0.08 -10.02 -0.06
C CYS A 123 -0.51 -9.51 -1.44
N GLN A 124 -1.32 -8.45 -1.44
CA GLN A 124 -1.73 -7.81 -2.67
C GLN A 124 -0.54 -7.06 -3.28
N ARG A 125 -0.26 -7.34 -4.55
CA ARG A 125 0.69 -6.58 -5.36
C ARG A 125 0.17 -5.15 -5.60
N PRO A 126 1.05 -4.14 -5.59
CA PRO A 126 0.71 -2.79 -6.02
C PRO A 126 0.11 -2.77 -7.43
N ASN A 127 -1.00 -2.05 -7.57
CA ASN A 127 -1.78 -1.96 -8.80
C ASN A 127 -1.64 -0.61 -9.50
N ALA A 128 -0.87 0.33 -8.95
CA ALA A 128 -0.54 1.57 -9.62
C ALA A 128 0.92 1.98 -9.37
N LEU A 129 1.56 2.54 -10.40
CA LEU A 129 2.81 3.27 -10.30
C LEU A 129 2.47 4.76 -10.36
N VAL A 130 2.97 5.52 -9.39
CA VAL A 130 2.84 6.97 -9.32
C VAL A 130 4.24 7.55 -9.49
N LEU A 131 4.43 8.42 -10.49
CA LEU A 131 5.70 9.08 -10.74
C LEU A 131 5.80 10.42 -9.99
N GLU A 132 7.01 10.95 -9.90
CA GLU A 132 7.30 12.25 -9.26
C GLU A 132 6.53 13.42 -9.88
N ASP A 133 6.27 13.38 -11.19
CA ASP A 133 5.46 14.38 -11.91
C ASP A 133 3.94 14.27 -11.63
N GLY A 134 3.54 13.26 -10.84
CA GLY A 134 2.15 12.96 -10.52
C GLY A 134 1.44 12.08 -11.54
N SER A 135 2.12 11.65 -12.61
CA SER A 135 1.58 10.70 -13.58
C SER A 135 1.32 9.35 -12.92
N GLU A 136 0.17 8.74 -13.21
CA GLU A 136 -0.23 7.45 -12.66
C GLU A 136 -0.42 6.42 -13.77
N PHE A 137 0.11 5.22 -13.56
CA PHE A 137 0.02 4.10 -14.47
C PHE A 137 -0.63 2.92 -13.77
N ASP A 138 -1.65 2.33 -14.41
CA ASP A 138 -2.29 1.11 -13.93
C ASP A 138 -1.38 -0.10 -14.19
N LEU A 139 -1.16 -0.90 -13.14
CA LEU A 139 -0.33 -2.10 -13.17
C LEU A 139 -1.16 -3.38 -13.09
N THR A 140 -2.49 -3.31 -13.05
CA THR A 140 -3.36 -4.49 -12.93
C THR A 140 -3.23 -5.46 -14.10
N GLY A 141 -2.93 -4.95 -15.30
CA GLY A 141 -2.77 -5.76 -16.51
C GLY A 141 -1.42 -6.46 -16.65
N LEU A 142 -0.45 -6.18 -15.76
CA LEU A 142 0.88 -6.77 -15.82
C LEU A 142 0.91 -8.15 -15.18
N SER A 143 1.54 -9.09 -15.87
CA SER A 143 1.99 -10.36 -15.28
C SER A 143 3.03 -10.13 -14.18
N GLU A 144 3.29 -11.15 -13.37
CA GLU A 144 4.32 -11.09 -12.33
C GLU A 144 5.70 -10.79 -12.93
N GLU A 145 6.03 -11.43 -14.07
CA GLU A 145 7.28 -11.23 -14.79
C GLU A 145 7.43 -9.79 -15.30
N GLU A 146 6.37 -9.21 -15.88
CA GLU A 146 6.38 -7.83 -16.35
C GLU A 146 6.50 -6.82 -15.20
N PHE A 147 5.85 -7.11 -14.06
CA PHE A 147 5.97 -6.28 -12.88
C PHE A 147 7.38 -6.32 -12.28
N ASP A 148 7.99 -7.50 -12.21
CA ASP A 148 9.37 -7.67 -11.74
C ASP A 148 10.36 -7.00 -12.71
N ALA A 149 10.12 -7.07 -14.02
CA ALA A 149 10.91 -6.34 -15.02
C ALA A 149 10.79 -4.82 -14.88
N LEU A 150 9.59 -4.30 -14.57
CA LEU A 150 9.36 -2.88 -14.31
C LEU A 150 10.22 -2.40 -13.13
N TRP A 151 10.34 -3.24 -12.10
CA TRP A 151 11.21 -2.99 -10.95
C TRP A 151 12.68 -2.78 -11.33
N VAL A 152 13.19 -3.63 -12.22
CA VAL A 152 14.57 -3.52 -12.73
C VAL A 152 14.79 -2.19 -13.45
N PHE A 153 13.81 -1.77 -14.25
CA PHE A 153 13.93 -0.58 -15.08
C PHE A 153 13.80 0.72 -14.29
N PHE A 154 12.81 0.81 -13.39
CA PHE A 154 12.54 2.03 -12.62
C PHE A 154 13.41 2.18 -11.37
N PHE A 155 13.96 1.09 -10.84
CA PHE A 155 14.76 1.10 -9.61
C PHE A 155 16.12 0.37 -9.78
N PRO A 156 16.94 0.74 -10.78
CA PRO A 156 18.13 -0.02 -11.17
C PRO A 156 19.22 -0.06 -10.10
N ASN A 157 19.27 0.92 -9.19
CA ASN A 157 20.30 1.01 -8.14
C ASN A 157 20.01 0.14 -6.90
N PHE A 158 18.89 -0.59 -6.88
CA PHE A 158 18.42 -1.33 -5.70
C PHE A 158 18.34 -2.85 -5.88
N ILE A 159 18.77 -3.36 -7.04
CA ILE A 159 18.75 -4.78 -7.36
C ILE A 159 19.96 -5.47 -6.68
N ASP A 160 19.69 -6.51 -5.90
CA ASP A 160 20.70 -7.51 -5.53
C ASP A 160 21.27 -8.13 -6.82
N ARG A 161 22.60 -8.33 -6.88
CA ARG A 161 23.36 -8.73 -8.09
C ARG A 161 22.92 -10.07 -8.73
N THR A 162 21.93 -10.75 -8.17
CA THR A 162 21.41 -12.05 -8.61
C THR A 162 20.51 -11.99 -9.85
N LEU A 163 19.96 -10.83 -10.22
CA LEU A 163 19.09 -10.70 -11.42
C LEU A 163 19.81 -10.23 -12.70
N ILE A 164 21.12 -9.97 -12.65
CA ILE A 164 21.90 -9.53 -13.82
C ILE A 164 22.25 -10.69 -14.77
N GLU A 165 22.00 -11.96 -14.40
CA GLU A 165 22.37 -13.12 -15.24
C GLU A 165 21.34 -13.50 -16.33
N ILE A 166 20.32 -12.68 -16.63
CA ILE A 166 19.29 -13.01 -17.65
C ILE A 166 19.31 -12.04 -18.86
N LEU A 167 20.39 -11.28 -19.06
CA LEU A 167 20.66 -10.55 -20.31
C LEU A 167 22.05 -10.89 -20.84
#